data_AF-A0A7V7ZH53-F1
#
_entry.id   AF-A0A7V7ZH53-F1
#
_cell.length_a   1.000
_cell.length_b   1.000
_cell.length_c   1.000
_cell.angle_alpha   90.00
_cell.angle_beta   90.00
_cell.angle_gamma   90.00
#
_symmetry.space_group_name_H-M   'P 1'
#
loop_
_entity.id
_entity.type
_entity.pdbx_description
1 polymer ?
#
loop_
_entity_poly.entity_id
_entity_poly.type
_entity_poly.pdbx_seq_one_letter_code
_entity_poly.pdbx_strand_id
1 'polypeptide(L)'
;MLEEQPIPPGADISWLQDQLVECHKTIRTLLRQLSKEQARHAETQRAYQLTVANLLEATRESSKIARERDEWKAQAQNGTRTISISNLPLRLSAEEASAVRKAMARLHHPDVGGDPERMKLWNSLLDPLEQAA
;
A
#
# COMPACT_ATOMS: atom_id res chain seq x y z
N MET A 1 -29.96 -31.24 25.37
CA MET A 1 -31.15 -32.08 25.57
C MET A 1 -31.37 -32.83 24.28
N LEU A 2 -31.16 -34.16 24.27
CA LEU A 2 -31.63 -35.00 23.19
C LEU A 2 -33.09 -35.28 23.50
N GLU A 3 -34.01 -34.74 22.70
CA GLU A 3 -35.41 -35.16 22.75
C GLU A 3 -35.46 -36.62 22.29
N GLU A 4 -35.66 -37.54 23.23
CA GLU A 4 -36.01 -38.92 22.90
C GLU A 4 -37.39 -38.89 22.25
N GLN A 5 -37.40 -39.01 20.92
CA GLN A 5 -38.61 -39.24 20.14
C GLN A 5 -39.26 -40.54 20.65
N PRO A 6 -40.51 -40.51 21.13
CA PRO A 6 -41.16 -41.70 21.67
C PRO A 6 -41.30 -42.74 20.58
N ILE A 7 -40.88 -43.97 20.86
CA ILE A 7 -41.08 -45.12 19.96
C ILE A 7 -42.60 -45.25 19.74
N PRO A 8 -43.10 -45.15 18.50
CA PRO A 8 -44.53 -45.20 18.25
C PRO A 8 -45.10 -46.56 18.70
N PRO A 9 -46.29 -46.60 19.33
CA PRO A 9 -46.91 -47.86 19.73
C PRO A 9 -47.20 -48.69 18.47
N GLY A 10 -46.50 -49.83 18.33
CA GLY A 10 -46.52 -50.67 17.12
C GLY A 10 -45.26 -50.60 16.25
N ALA A 11 -44.15 -50.05 16.75
CA ALA A 11 -42.86 -50.09 16.05
C ALA A 11 -42.38 -51.53 15.80
N ASP A 12 -42.65 -52.03 14.61
CA ASP A 12 -42.09 -53.29 14.12
C ASP A 12 -40.59 -53.15 13.82
N ILE A 13 -39.89 -54.29 13.81
CA ILE A 13 -38.44 -54.38 13.52
C ILE A 13 -38.09 -53.65 12.21
N SER A 14 -38.99 -53.65 11.23
CA SER A 14 -38.83 -52.92 9.96
C SER A 14 -38.67 -51.42 10.15
N TRP A 15 -39.46 -50.80 11.04
CA TRP A 15 -39.41 -49.37 11.29
C TRP A 15 -38.07 -48.95 11.92
N LEU A 16 -37.57 -49.74 12.87
CA LEU A 16 -36.24 -49.52 13.47
C LEU A 16 -35.11 -49.68 12.46
N GLN A 17 -35.23 -50.63 11.51
CA GLN A 17 -34.26 -50.80 10.44
C GLN A 17 -34.24 -49.60 9.49
N ASP A 18 -35.41 -49.08 9.11
CA ASP A 18 -35.52 -47.90 8.26
C ASP A 18 -34.89 -46.67 8.94
N GLN A 19 -35.20 -46.46 10.23
CA GLN A 19 -34.60 -45.37 11.02
C GLN A 19 -33.08 -45.51 11.16
N LEU A 20 -32.57 -46.73 11.34
CA LEU A 20 -31.12 -46.97 11.40
C LEU A 20 -30.43 -46.69 10.06
N VAL A 21 -31.08 -47.02 8.94
CA VAL A 21 -30.60 -46.71 7.59
C VAL A 21 -30.61 -45.20 7.35
N GLU A 22 -31.65 -44.49 7.75
CA GLU A 22 -31.74 -43.04 7.66
C GLU A 22 -30.66 -42.36 8.51
N CYS A 23 -30.48 -42.79 9.77
CA CYS A 23 -29.43 -42.30 10.64
C CYS A 23 -28.04 -42.49 10.02
N HIS A 24 -27.75 -43.69 9.48
CA HIS A 24 -26.48 -43.95 8.81
C HIS A 24 -26.24 -43.07 7.58
N LYS A 25 -27.29 -42.83 6.77
CA LYS A 25 -27.21 -41.92 5.62
C LYS A 25 -26.91 -40.49 6.09
N THR A 26 -27.59 -40.02 7.13
CA THR A 26 -27.39 -38.70 7.71
C THR A 26 -25.97 -38.53 8.26
N ILE A 27 -25.49 -39.50 9.05
CA ILE A 27 -24.12 -39.49 9.61
C ILE A 27 -23.09 -39.40 8.47
N ARG A 28 -23.23 -40.20 7.41
CA ARG A 28 -22.31 -40.14 6.26
C ARG A 28 -22.33 -38.78 5.57
N THR A 29 -23.51 -38.18 5.41
CA THR A 29 -23.63 -36.85 4.80
C THR A 29 -22.98 -35.78 5.66
N LEU A 30 -23.24 -35.79 6.97
CA LEU A 30 -22.63 -34.84 7.91
C LEU A 30 -21.11 -34.97 7.97
N LEU A 31 -20.58 -36.20 7.97
CA LEU A 31 -19.14 -36.43 7.93
C LEU A 31 -18.50 -35.87 6.64
N ARG A 32 -19.16 -36.01 5.50
CA ARG A 32 -18.70 -35.42 4.24
C ARG A 32 -18.73 -33.89 4.28
N GLN A 33 -19.79 -33.31 4.85
CA GLN A 33 -19.89 -31.86 5.01
C GLN A 33 -18.82 -31.32 5.96
N LEU A 34 -18.61 -31.99 7.10
CA LEU A 34 -17.57 -31.65 8.06
C LEU A 34 -16.18 -31.70 7.41
N SER A 35 -15.89 -32.75 6.65
CA SER A 35 -14.62 -32.87 5.92
C SER A 35 -14.42 -31.73 4.90
N LYS A 36 -15.47 -31.32 4.18
CA LYS A 36 -15.41 -30.17 3.27
C LYS A 36 -15.14 -28.87 4.01
N GLU A 37 -15.83 -28.63 5.11
CA GLU A 37 -15.62 -27.41 5.90
C GLU A 37 -14.23 -27.38 6.56
N GLN A 38 -13.72 -28.51 7.04
CA GLN A 38 -12.34 -28.62 7.52
C GLN A 38 -11.32 -28.26 6.42
N ALA A 39 -11.54 -28.73 5.18
CA ALA A 39 -10.68 -28.37 4.06
C ALA A 39 -10.73 -26.87 3.74
N ARG A 40 -11.93 -26.28 3.73
CA ARG A 40 -12.12 -24.82 3.52
C ARG A 40 -11.47 -23.99 4.62
N HIS A 41 -11.59 -24.42 5.87
CA HIS A 41 -10.92 -23.77 7.00
C HIS A 41 -9.39 -23.87 6.89
N ALA A 42 -8.85 -25.04 6.52
CA ALA A 42 -7.41 -25.21 6.34
C ALA A 42 -6.84 -24.34 5.21
N GLU A 43 -7.60 -24.13 4.13
CA GLU A 43 -7.23 -23.21 3.05
C GLU A 43 -7.30 -21.75 3.51
N THR A 44 -8.38 -21.36 4.18
CA THR A 44 -8.56 -20.00 4.73
C THR A 44 -7.44 -19.67 5.73
N GLN A 45 -7.07 -20.61 6.59
CA GLN A 45 -5.99 -20.43 7.55
C GLN A 45 -4.63 -20.26 6.86
N ARG A 46 -4.36 -21.04 5.81
CA ARG A 46 -3.14 -20.89 5.00
C ARG A 46 -3.07 -19.51 4.32
N ALA A 47 -4.17 -19.08 3.70
CA ALA A 47 -4.26 -17.76 3.08
C ALA A 47 -4.05 -16.64 4.12
N TYR A 48 -4.69 -16.75 5.28
CA TYR A 48 -4.52 -15.80 6.38
C TYR A 48 -3.05 -15.72 6.84
N GLN A 49 -2.40 -16.85 7.09
CA GLN A 49 -0.99 -16.89 7.49
C GLN A 49 -0.08 -16.20 6.45
N LEU A 50 -0.32 -16.45 5.16
CA LEU A 50 0.42 -15.80 4.08
C LEU A 50 0.19 -14.29 4.07
N THR A 51 -1.06 -13.84 4.22
CA THR A 51 -1.36 -12.39 4.26
C THR A 51 -0.69 -11.70 5.45
N VAL A 52 -0.70 -12.31 6.63
CA VAL A 52 -0.04 -11.77 7.81
C VAL A 52 1.48 -11.68 7.59
N ALA A 53 2.08 -12.71 7.02
CA ALA A 53 3.51 -12.70 6.69
C ALA A 53 3.86 -11.56 5.72
N ASN A 54 3.09 -11.41 4.64
CA ASN A 54 3.29 -10.35 3.65
C ASN A 54 3.11 -8.95 4.25
N LEU A 55 2.10 -8.75 5.12
CA LEU A 55 1.87 -7.48 5.80
C LEU A 55 3.03 -7.12 6.74
N LEU A 56 3.58 -8.10 7.45
CA LEU A 56 4.75 -7.88 8.32
C LEU A 56 6.00 -7.51 7.50
N GLU A 57 6.22 -8.17 6.36
CA GLU A 57 7.31 -7.84 5.45
C GLU A 57 7.16 -6.42 4.88
N ALA A 58 5.97 -6.09 4.35
CA ALA A 58 5.67 -4.75 3.84
C ALA A 58 5.86 -3.66 4.90
N THR A 59 5.51 -3.94 6.16
CA THR A 59 5.71 -3.00 7.27
C THR A 59 7.20 -2.77 7.55
N ARG A 60 8.02 -3.83 7.48
CA ARG A 60 9.48 -3.72 7.64
C ARG A 60 10.11 -2.91 6.51
N GLU A 61 9.72 -3.18 5.27
CA GLU A 61 10.18 -2.44 4.09
C GLU A 61 9.76 -0.97 4.16
N SER A 62 8.50 -0.70 4.51
CA SER A 62 8.00 0.67 4.70
C SER A 62 8.80 1.43 5.76
N SER A 63 9.13 0.76 6.86
CA SER A 63 9.96 1.35 7.92
C SER A 63 11.38 1.66 7.43
N LYS A 64 11.95 0.81 6.57
CA LYS A 64 13.27 1.04 5.95
C LYS A 64 13.23 2.25 5.01
N ILE A 65 12.26 2.30 4.10
CA ILE A 65 12.08 3.42 3.15
C ILE A 65 11.83 4.73 3.91
N ALA A 66 11.04 4.70 4.99
CA ALA A 66 10.80 5.87 5.81
C ALA A 66 12.09 6.43 6.43
N ARG A 67 12.97 5.56 6.93
CA ARG A 67 14.28 5.96 7.45
C ARG A 67 15.16 6.56 6.36
N GLU A 68 15.28 5.89 5.22
CA GLU A 68 16.05 6.40 4.08
C GLU A 68 15.54 7.78 3.66
N ARG A 69 14.22 7.95 3.50
CA ARG A 69 13.60 9.24 3.20
C ARG A 69 13.97 10.30 4.23
N ASP A 70 13.92 9.98 5.52
CA ASP A 70 14.22 10.92 6.59
C ASP A 70 15.70 11.29 6.62
N GLU A 71 16.60 10.35 6.30
CA GLU A 71 18.03 10.61 6.09
C GLU A 71 18.25 11.56 4.90
N TRP A 72 17.63 11.30 3.75
CA TRP A 72 17.71 12.19 2.58
C TRP A 72 17.14 13.57 2.87
N LYS A 73 16.03 13.64 3.61
CA LYS A 73 15.41 14.91 4.01
C LYS A 73 16.30 15.68 4.98
N ALA A 74 16.90 15.01 5.96
CA ALA A 74 17.87 15.61 6.88
C ALA A 74 19.13 16.07 6.13
N GLN A 75 19.62 15.29 5.16
CA GLN A 75 20.72 15.68 4.30
C GLN A 75 20.37 16.88 3.41
N ALA A 76 19.14 16.98 2.89
CA ALA A 76 18.71 18.14 2.10
C ALA A 76 18.53 19.40 2.97
N GLN A 77 18.02 19.25 4.19
CA GLN A 77 17.87 20.35 5.15
C GLN A 77 19.23 20.85 5.65
N ASN A 78 20.12 19.93 6.09
CA ASN A 78 21.47 20.26 6.53
C ASN A 78 22.39 20.64 5.36
N GLY A 79 22.12 20.09 4.18
CA GLY A 79 22.78 20.33 2.91
C GLY A 79 22.09 21.41 2.08
N THR A 80 21.25 22.25 2.69
CA THR A 80 21.01 23.61 2.20
C THR A 80 22.31 24.41 2.36
N ARG A 81 23.39 23.92 1.72
CA ARG A 81 24.36 24.79 1.11
C ARG A 81 23.53 25.62 0.18
N THR A 82 23.40 26.90 0.50
CA THR A 82 23.02 27.94 -0.45
C THR A 82 23.86 27.68 -1.69
N ILE A 83 23.32 26.99 -2.69
CA ILE A 83 23.95 26.85 -3.99
C ILE A 83 23.79 28.23 -4.59
N SER A 84 24.72 29.12 -4.24
CA SER A 84 24.80 30.41 -4.87
C SER A 84 25.18 30.13 -6.31
N ILE A 85 24.28 30.43 -7.25
CA ILE A 85 24.55 30.26 -8.68
C ILE A 85 25.82 31.03 -9.07
N SER A 86 26.15 32.10 -8.34
CA SER A 86 27.40 32.86 -8.45
C SER A 86 28.69 32.05 -8.21
N ASN A 87 28.61 30.90 -7.52
CA ASN A 87 29.76 30.04 -7.21
C ASN A 87 29.82 28.79 -8.13
N LEU A 88 28.87 28.62 -9.04
CA LEU A 88 28.96 27.61 -10.07
C LEU A 88 30.00 28.07 -11.11
N PRO A 89 30.84 27.17 -11.66
CA PRO A 89 31.80 27.49 -12.72
C PRO A 89 31.12 27.78 -14.08
N LEU A 90 29.86 28.22 -14.06
CA LEU A 90 29.08 28.64 -15.21
C LEU A 90 29.18 30.17 -15.31
N ARG A 91 30.05 30.65 -16.20
CA ARG A 91 29.99 32.05 -16.65
C ARG A 91 28.81 32.19 -17.58
N LEU A 92 27.62 32.40 -17.00
CA LEU A 92 26.42 32.72 -17.76
C LEU A 92 26.52 34.17 -18.24
N SER A 93 26.38 34.38 -19.55
CA SER A 93 26.16 35.71 -20.12
C SER A 93 24.76 36.23 -19.74
N ALA A 94 24.57 37.56 -19.72
CA ALA A 94 23.26 38.18 -19.41
C ALA A 94 22.14 37.68 -20.33
N GLU A 95 22.46 37.43 -21.61
CA GLU A 95 21.51 36.87 -22.57
C GLU A 95 21.08 35.45 -22.19
N GLU A 96 22.02 34.63 -21.70
CA GLU A 96 21.78 33.25 -21.27
C GLU A 96 20.98 33.21 -19.96
N ALA A 97 21.27 34.12 -19.01
CA ALA A 97 20.48 34.28 -17.79
C ALA A 97 19.01 34.63 -18.11
N SER A 98 18.78 35.52 -19.08
CA SER A 98 17.44 35.90 -19.53
C SER A 98 16.70 34.75 -20.23
N ALA A 99 17.42 33.93 -21.01
CA ALA A 99 16.89 32.75 -21.68
C ALA A 99 16.49 31.67 -20.67
N VAL A 100 17.32 31.45 -19.64
CA VAL A 100 17.01 30.55 -18.52
C VAL A 100 15.80 31.06 -17.74
N ARG A 101 15.71 32.37 -17.45
CA ARG A 101 14.52 32.94 -16.78
C ARG A 101 13.25 32.68 -17.59
N LYS A 102 13.29 32.87 -18.91
CA LYS A 102 12.15 32.63 -19.80
C LYS A 102 11.76 31.15 -19.87
N ALA A 103 12.73 30.24 -19.85
CA ALA A 103 12.49 28.80 -19.80
C ALA A 103 11.85 28.37 -18.46
N MET A 104 12.38 28.87 -17.34
CA MET A 104 11.85 28.56 -16.00
C MET A 104 10.48 29.19 -15.75
N ALA A 105 10.21 30.38 -16.28
CA ALA A 105 8.89 31.00 -16.23
C ALA A 105 7.83 30.20 -17.01
N ARG A 106 8.20 29.52 -18.09
CA ARG A 106 7.29 28.61 -18.82
C ARG A 106 7.03 27.32 -18.04
N LEU A 107 8.03 26.81 -17.34
CA LEU A 107 7.94 25.56 -16.57
C LEU A 107 7.19 25.74 -15.25
N HIS A 108 7.33 26.90 -14.60
CA HIS A 108 6.75 27.20 -13.29
C HIS A 108 5.61 28.22 -13.35
N HIS A 109 5.02 28.46 -14.53
CA HIS A 109 3.89 29.36 -14.66
C HIS A 109 2.68 28.83 -13.86
N PRO A 110 1.92 29.70 -13.15
CA PRO A 110 0.76 29.30 -12.36
C PRO A 110 -0.29 28.53 -13.18
N ASP A 111 -0.48 28.91 -14.44
CA ASP A 111 -1.46 28.28 -15.34
C ASP A 111 -1.12 26.84 -15.74
N VAL A 112 0.12 26.39 -15.53
CA VAL A 112 0.59 25.02 -15.86
C VAL A 112 0.72 24.17 -14.58
N GLY A 113 0.19 24.66 -13.44
CA GLY A 113 0.35 24.01 -12.14
C GLY A 113 1.76 24.14 -11.55
N GLY A 114 2.51 25.16 -11.99
CA GLY A 114 3.86 25.44 -11.51
C GLY A 114 3.88 26.01 -10.09
N ASP A 115 4.94 25.68 -9.34
CA ASP A 115 5.17 26.17 -7.99
C ASP A 115 5.64 27.64 -8.00
N PRO A 116 4.81 28.60 -7.50
CA PRO A 116 5.16 30.02 -7.52
C PRO A 116 6.32 30.37 -6.59
N GLU A 117 6.61 29.55 -5.57
CA GLU A 117 7.76 29.76 -4.69
C GLU A 117 9.07 29.47 -5.42
N ARG A 118 9.09 28.44 -6.27
CA ARG A 118 10.24 28.14 -7.14
C ARG A 118 10.49 29.25 -8.15
N MET A 119 9.45 29.85 -8.71
CA MET A 119 9.60 30.99 -9.63
C MET A 119 10.25 32.21 -8.95
N LYS A 120 9.86 32.53 -7.71
CA LYS A 120 10.47 33.61 -6.92
C LYS A 120 11.94 33.35 -6.60
N LEU A 121 12.27 32.10 -6.23
CA LEU A 121 13.66 31.70 -5.97
C LEU A 121 14.53 31.86 -7.22
N TRP A 122 14.07 31.40 -8.39
CA TRP A 122 14.79 31.57 -9.65
C TRP A 122 15.02 33.02 -10.03
N ASN A 123 14.02 33.90 -9.86
CA ASN A 123 14.20 35.33 -10.11
C ASN A 123 15.27 35.92 -9.20
N SER A 124 15.21 35.65 -7.89
CA SER A 124 16.19 36.16 -6.92
C SER A 124 17.63 35.72 -7.20
N LEU A 125 17.82 34.55 -7.81
CA LEU A 125 19.13 34.00 -8.14
C LEU A 125 19.69 34.53 -9.47
N LEU A 126 18.82 34.90 -10.41
CA LEU A 126 19.21 35.38 -11.74
C LEU A 126 19.35 36.91 -11.82
N ASP A 127 18.66 37.66 -10.96
CA ASP A 127 18.71 39.13 -10.94
C ASP A 127 20.14 39.70 -10.75
N PRO A 128 21.00 39.15 -9.86
CA PRO A 128 22.38 39.62 -9.72
C PRO A 128 23.26 39.35 -10.96
N LEU A 129 22.95 38.32 -11.75
CA LEU A 129 23.71 37.95 -12.94
C LEU A 129 23.37 38.83 -14.15
N GLU A 130 22.17 39.37 -14.20
CA GLU A 130 21.76 40.32 -15.23
C GLU A 130 22.14 41.77 -14.91
N GLN A 131 22.24 42.13 -13.64
CA GLN A 131 22.69 43.47 -13.21
C GLN A 131 24.22 43.63 -13.24
N ALA A 132 24.97 42.52 -13.28
CA ALA A 132 26.44 42.53 -13.30
C ALA A 132 27.06 42.56 -14.71
N ALA A 133 26.23 42.67 -15.76
CA ALA A 133 26.63 42.85 -17.16
C ALA A 133 26.40 44.30 -17.60
#